data_AF-A0A6G1CUF6-F1
#
_entry.id   AF-A0A6G1CUF6-F1
#
_cell.length_a   1.000
_cell.length_b   1.000
_cell.length_c   1.000
_cell.angle_alpha   90.00
_cell.angle_beta   90.00
_cell.angle_gamma   90.00
#
_symmetry.space_group_name_H-M   'P 1'
#
loop_
_entity.id
_entity.type
_entity.pdbx_description
1 polymer ?
#
loop_
_entity_poly.entity_id
_entity_poly.type
_entity_poly.pdbx_seq_one_letter_code
_entity_poly.pdbx_strand_id
1 'polypeptide(L)'
;MAANSAIDQPLLHQHLHDCSDQTPPPEGARRFRRCRTAPSSEPPPTDNPSAVAPYVPPKTLFSGGGGGRPSFRLVGLLLAAYLLVGSVAFYLAMDHMSGTRTSRALDALYFCVVTMTTVGYGDLVPASDAAKLLACAFVFAGVAVVGTFLSKAADYLVEKQEALLFRALHSHRNGNKQQQRGGEARMLRAMEMNKVRYKLYTAGVLLVASVASGTVVLWKVEGMRWVDALYCVCATVTTLGYGDRSFTSSAGRAFAVAWITVSTVVVALFFLKLDADHSGTLSPSDLAVAQPPPDR
;
A
#
# COMPACT_ATOMS: atom_id res chain seq x y z
N MET A 1 -23.46 -59.70 47.26
CA MET A 1 -22.10 -60.04 46.79
C MET A 1 -21.20 -58.86 47.11
N ALA A 2 -20.27 -59.05 48.04
CA ALA A 2 -19.35 -58.08 48.65
C ALA A 2 -18.12 -57.86 47.72
N ALA A 3 -17.60 -56.64 47.54
CA ALA A 3 -16.59 -55.89 48.33
C ALA A 3 -15.12 -56.31 48.14
N ASN A 4 -14.31 -55.34 47.70
CA ASN A 4 -12.86 -55.06 47.87
C ASN A 4 -11.82 -56.18 48.09
N SER A 5 -10.71 -56.09 47.34
CA SER A 5 -9.38 -56.55 47.79
C SER A 5 -8.26 -55.76 47.15
N ALA A 6 -7.29 -55.34 47.96
CA ALA A 6 -6.08 -54.61 47.61
C ALA A 6 -4.82 -55.48 47.83
N ILE A 7 -3.71 -55.03 47.24
CA ILE A 7 -2.27 -55.31 47.52
C ILE A 7 -1.67 -56.60 46.94
N ASP A 8 -0.63 -56.44 46.09
CA ASP A 8 0.72 -57.02 46.31
C ASP A 8 1.80 -56.44 45.35
N GLN A 9 2.94 -56.05 45.92
CA GLN A 9 4.23 -55.77 45.24
C GLN A 9 5.03 -57.08 45.05
N PRO A 10 6.09 -57.11 44.21
CA PRO A 10 7.48 -57.09 44.75
C PRO A 10 8.50 -56.31 43.86
N LEU A 11 9.49 -55.58 44.42
CA LEU A 11 10.95 -55.90 44.58
C LEU A 11 11.69 -56.28 43.27
N LEU A 12 12.94 -55.91 42.92
CA LEU A 12 14.09 -55.15 43.48
C LEU A 12 15.19 -55.16 42.38
N HIS A 13 16.00 -54.09 42.25
CA HIS A 13 17.46 -54.06 41.92
C HIS A 13 18.00 -54.74 40.62
N GLN A 14 19.09 -54.39 39.93
CA GLN A 14 20.22 -53.45 40.02
C GLN A 14 21.00 -53.66 38.68
N HIS A 15 21.26 -52.64 37.88
CA HIS A 15 22.61 -52.11 37.56
C HIS A 15 23.73 -53.14 37.25
N LEU A 16 24.27 -53.15 36.01
CA LEU A 16 25.69 -52.83 35.69
C LEU A 16 26.18 -53.30 34.28
N HIS A 17 27.06 -52.47 33.70
CA HIS A 17 28.05 -52.70 32.60
C HIS A 17 27.53 -52.98 31.18
N ASP A 18 28.12 -52.53 30.06
CA ASP A 18 29.15 -51.54 29.70
C ASP A 18 29.11 -51.40 28.14
N CYS A 19 29.79 -50.39 27.60
CA CYS A 19 29.91 -49.93 26.21
C CYS A 19 29.94 -50.97 25.08
N SER A 20 29.30 -50.66 23.93
CA SER A 20 29.95 -50.36 22.62
C SER A 20 29.01 -50.52 21.40
N ASP A 21 29.15 -49.55 20.48
CA ASP A 21 28.89 -49.52 19.04
C ASP A 21 27.57 -50.01 18.37
N GLN A 22 26.91 -49.01 17.75
CA GLN A 22 26.43 -48.95 16.34
C GLN A 22 25.69 -50.14 15.70
N THR A 23 24.40 -49.92 15.39
CA THR A 23 23.79 -50.13 14.04
C THR A 23 22.38 -49.50 13.97
N PRO A 24 21.87 -49.13 12.78
CA PRO A 24 20.80 -48.14 12.61
C PRO A 24 19.39 -48.74 12.40
N PRO A 25 18.31 -47.97 12.57
CA PRO A 25 17.01 -48.33 11.99
C PRO A 25 16.60 -47.39 10.83
N PRO A 26 15.88 -47.92 9.82
CA PRO A 26 15.48 -47.20 8.61
C PRO A 26 14.07 -46.59 8.67
N GLU A 27 13.88 -45.65 7.74
CA GLU A 27 12.67 -45.25 7.00
C GLU A 27 11.33 -45.04 7.75
N GLY A 28 10.93 -43.77 7.86
CA GLY A 28 9.53 -43.43 8.10
C GLY A 28 9.21 -42.00 8.55
N ALA A 29 10.18 -41.20 9.00
CA ALA A 29 9.92 -39.84 9.48
C ALA A 29 10.42 -38.78 8.48
N ARG A 30 9.50 -38.04 7.85
CA ARG A 30 9.81 -36.85 7.06
C ARG A 30 10.49 -35.81 7.97
N ARG A 31 11.82 -35.74 7.92
CA ARG A 31 12.62 -34.69 8.55
C ARG A 31 12.33 -33.37 7.85
N PHE A 32 11.60 -32.47 8.51
CA PHE A 32 11.50 -31.09 8.04
C PHE A 32 12.90 -30.47 8.07
N ARG A 33 13.48 -30.31 6.87
CA ARG A 33 14.74 -29.59 6.67
C ARG A 33 14.45 -28.11 6.92
N ARG A 34 14.75 -27.62 8.12
CA ARG A 34 14.69 -26.20 8.44
C ARG A 34 15.64 -25.48 7.47
N CYS A 35 15.09 -24.71 6.53
CA CYS A 35 15.88 -23.82 5.69
C CYS A 35 16.63 -22.86 6.63
N ARG A 36 17.95 -23.04 6.70
CA ARG A 36 18.86 -22.18 7.45
C ARG A 36 19.12 -20.93 6.62
N THR A 37 18.14 -20.04 6.55
CA THR A 37 18.25 -18.74 5.83
C THR A 37 17.96 -17.54 6.72
N ALA A 38 18.06 -17.70 8.04
CA ALA A 38 18.28 -16.56 8.93
C ALA A 38 19.80 -16.40 9.12
N PRO A 39 20.40 -15.24 8.78
CA PRO A 39 21.76 -14.94 9.19
C PRO A 39 21.79 -14.94 10.72
N SER A 40 22.68 -15.72 11.31
CA SER A 40 23.01 -15.54 12.73
C SER A 40 23.62 -14.15 12.87
N SER A 41 23.08 -13.35 13.80
CA SER A 41 23.64 -12.05 14.19
C SER A 41 24.67 -12.19 15.31
N GLU A 42 25.19 -13.40 15.58
CA GLU A 42 26.25 -13.58 16.56
C GLU A 42 27.60 -13.33 15.87
N PRO A 43 28.33 -12.26 16.26
CA PRO A 43 29.71 -12.12 15.84
C PRO A 43 30.53 -13.28 16.43
N PRO A 44 31.51 -13.84 15.69
CA PRO A 44 32.44 -14.81 16.26
C PRO A 44 33.20 -14.19 17.44
N PRO A 45 33.54 -14.98 18.47
CA PRO A 45 34.33 -14.48 19.59
C PRO A 45 35.69 -14.02 19.06
N THR A 46 35.94 -12.72 19.12
CA THR A 46 37.22 -12.11 18.75
C THR A 46 38.06 -11.94 20.01
N ASP A 47 39.11 -12.76 20.16
CA ASP A 47 40.12 -12.67 21.21
C ASP A 47 41.08 -11.46 21.04
N ASN A 48 40.64 -10.36 20.42
CA ASN A 48 41.48 -9.18 20.25
C ASN A 48 40.65 -7.88 20.26
N PRO A 49 40.75 -7.05 21.32
CA PRO A 49 39.95 -5.82 21.46
C PRO A 49 40.33 -4.65 20.53
N SER A 50 41.22 -4.85 19.54
CA SER A 50 41.80 -3.75 18.75
C SER A 50 41.50 -3.79 17.24
N ALA A 51 40.67 -4.72 16.75
CA ALA A 51 40.37 -4.84 15.32
C ALA A 51 38.88 -4.63 15.02
N VAL A 52 38.41 -3.39 15.13
CA VAL A 52 37.08 -3.01 14.62
C VAL A 52 37.20 -2.80 13.11
N ALA A 53 36.86 -3.82 12.33
CA ALA A 53 36.70 -3.66 10.89
C ALA A 53 35.57 -2.64 10.63
N PRO A 54 35.77 -1.65 9.73
CA PRO A 54 34.73 -0.68 9.44
C PRO A 54 33.49 -1.37 8.88
N TYR A 55 32.33 -1.07 9.46
CA TYR A 55 31.03 -1.51 8.96
C TYR A 55 30.85 -0.97 7.53
N VAL A 56 30.90 -1.87 6.54
CA VAL A 56 30.58 -1.54 5.15
C VAL A 56 29.11 -1.91 4.93
N PRO A 57 28.19 -0.94 4.79
CA PRO A 57 26.79 -1.25 4.50
C PRO A 57 26.69 -2.00 3.16
N PRO A 58 25.75 -2.93 3.01
CA PRO A 58 25.56 -3.64 1.76
C PRO A 58 25.21 -2.63 0.66
N LYS A 59 26.07 -2.55 -0.36
CA LYS A 59 25.80 -1.77 -1.57
C LYS A 59 24.56 -2.38 -2.22
N THR A 60 23.47 -1.64 -2.23
CA THR A 60 22.29 -2.00 -3.00
C THR A 60 22.71 -2.11 -4.47
N LEU A 61 22.47 -3.27 -5.08
CA LEU A 61 22.82 -3.57 -6.47
C LEU A 61 22.11 -2.67 -7.50
N PHE A 62 21.19 -1.80 -7.04
CA PHE A 62 20.54 -0.75 -7.81
C PHE A 62 21.10 0.65 -7.57
N SER A 63 22.21 0.79 -6.84
CA SER A 63 22.93 2.06 -6.67
C SER A 63 23.91 2.30 -7.81
N GLY A 64 23.43 2.15 -9.05
CA GLY A 64 24.19 2.35 -10.29
C GLY A 64 23.54 3.43 -11.16
N GLY A 65 23.52 4.67 -10.66
CA GLY A 65 23.03 5.82 -11.40
C GLY A 65 22.85 7.01 -10.46
N GLY A 66 23.69 8.03 -10.59
CA GLY A 66 23.52 9.29 -9.87
C GLY A 66 22.15 9.89 -10.20
N GLY A 67 21.21 9.78 -9.28
CA GLY A 67 19.86 10.30 -9.46
C GLY A 67 19.34 10.76 -8.11
N GLY A 68 19.31 12.08 -7.90
CA GLY A 68 18.59 12.66 -6.77
C GLY A 68 17.17 12.12 -6.71
N ARG A 69 16.60 11.98 -5.50
CA ARG A 69 15.21 11.54 -5.29
C ARG A 69 14.33 12.27 -6.31
N PRO A 70 13.60 11.58 -7.21
CA PRO A 70 12.86 12.25 -8.27
C PRO A 70 11.88 13.22 -7.62
N SER A 71 11.92 14.47 -8.05
CA SER A 71 11.05 15.51 -7.51
C SER A 71 9.60 15.21 -7.87
N PHE A 72 8.66 15.65 -7.03
CA PHE A 72 7.22 15.48 -7.30
C PHE A 72 6.84 16.00 -8.71
N ARG A 73 7.46 17.12 -9.13
CA ARG A 73 7.28 17.69 -10.48
C ARG A 73 7.72 16.74 -11.58
N LEU A 74 8.88 16.09 -11.42
CA LEU A 74 9.39 15.13 -12.40
C LEU A 74 8.47 13.91 -12.54
N VAL A 75 7.95 13.39 -11.42
CA VAL A 75 7.05 12.23 -11.46
C VAL A 75 5.68 12.60 -12.05
N GLY A 76 5.19 13.82 -11.78
CA GLY A 76 4.02 14.37 -12.48
C GLY A 76 4.23 14.52 -13.98
N LEU A 77 5.42 14.98 -14.42
CA LEU A 77 5.78 15.05 -15.83
C LEU A 77 5.88 13.66 -16.48
N LEU A 78 6.45 12.67 -15.77
CA LEU A 78 6.53 11.29 -16.24
C LEU A 78 5.14 10.68 -16.44
N LEU A 79 4.22 10.91 -15.49
CA LEU A 79 2.82 10.48 -15.60
C LEU A 79 2.12 11.13 -16.79
N ALA A 80 2.31 12.44 -16.98
CA ALA A 80 1.75 13.18 -18.11
C ALA A 80 2.32 12.68 -19.45
N ALA A 81 3.62 12.43 -19.53
CA ALA A 81 4.27 11.87 -20.71
C ALA A 81 3.75 10.46 -21.02
N TYR A 82 3.59 9.61 -20.01
CA TYR A 82 3.01 8.27 -20.14
C TYR A 82 1.57 8.33 -20.70
N LEU A 83 0.72 9.19 -20.15
CA LEU A 83 -0.64 9.40 -20.65
C LEU A 83 -0.65 9.95 -22.08
N LEU A 84 0.25 10.88 -22.41
CA LEU A 84 0.34 11.46 -23.74
C LEU A 84 0.80 10.41 -24.78
N VAL A 85 1.83 9.63 -24.47
CA VAL A 85 2.33 8.55 -25.33
C VAL A 85 1.25 7.49 -25.54
N GLY A 86 0.58 7.06 -24.46
CA GLY A 86 -0.54 6.13 -24.55
C GLY A 86 -1.69 6.69 -25.39
N SER A 87 -2.06 7.95 -25.18
CA SER A 87 -3.14 8.61 -25.92
C SER A 87 -2.83 8.70 -27.41
N VAL A 88 -1.59 9.03 -27.79
CA VAL A 88 -1.17 9.03 -29.19
C VAL A 88 -1.22 7.62 -29.77
N ALA A 89 -0.71 6.61 -29.05
CA ALA A 89 -0.72 5.23 -29.52
C ALA A 89 -2.15 4.70 -29.75
N PHE A 90 -3.07 4.93 -28.80
CA PHE A 90 -4.46 4.53 -28.94
C PHE A 90 -5.25 5.39 -29.92
N TYR A 91 -4.91 6.67 -30.07
CA TYR A 91 -5.48 7.52 -31.11
C TYR A 91 -5.20 6.95 -32.50
N LEU A 92 -3.98 6.46 -32.74
CA LEU A 92 -3.63 5.78 -33.99
C LEU A 92 -4.35 4.43 -34.11
N ALA A 93 -4.45 3.67 -33.02
CA ALA A 93 -5.15 2.38 -33.00
C ALA A 93 -6.68 2.46 -32.89
N MET A 94 -7.29 3.65 -32.94
CA MET A 94 -8.73 3.84 -32.66
C MET A 94 -9.65 3.13 -33.66
N ASP A 95 -9.18 2.91 -34.89
CA ASP A 95 -9.92 2.13 -35.91
C ASP A 95 -10.02 0.65 -35.54
N HIS A 96 -9.16 0.17 -34.64
CA HIS A 96 -9.16 -1.18 -34.09
C HIS A 96 -9.81 -1.30 -32.71
N MET A 97 -10.45 -0.23 -32.23
CA MET A 97 -11.26 -0.23 -31.01
C MET A 97 -12.72 -0.50 -31.35
N SER A 98 -13.48 -1.07 -30.42
CA SER A 98 -14.94 -1.14 -30.47
C SER A 98 -15.53 -0.42 -29.25
N GLY A 99 -16.77 0.06 -29.37
CA GLY A 99 -17.45 0.76 -28.29
C GLY A 99 -18.15 2.05 -28.71
N THR A 100 -18.64 2.80 -27.71
CA THR A 100 -19.29 4.09 -27.92
C THR A 100 -18.22 5.17 -28.15
N ARG A 101 -18.34 5.92 -29.24
CA ARG A 101 -17.36 6.94 -29.64
C ARG A 101 -17.95 8.34 -29.57
N THR A 102 -17.10 9.30 -29.22
CA THR A 102 -17.43 10.73 -29.21
C THR A 102 -16.47 11.50 -30.11
N SER A 103 -15.23 11.66 -29.69
CA SER A 103 -14.17 12.27 -30.47
C SER A 103 -12.89 11.48 -30.31
N ARG A 104 -12.20 11.23 -31.43
CA ARG A 104 -11.07 10.29 -31.49
C ARG A 104 -9.98 10.57 -30.45
N ALA A 105 -9.62 11.84 -30.27
CA ALA A 105 -8.59 12.27 -29.31
C ALA A 105 -9.06 12.12 -27.85
N LEU A 106 -10.30 12.52 -27.56
CA LEU A 106 -10.84 12.41 -26.21
C LEU A 106 -11.06 10.96 -25.81
N ASP A 107 -11.55 10.13 -26.72
CA ASP A 107 -11.80 8.71 -26.47
C ASP A 107 -10.48 7.97 -26.19
N ALA A 108 -9.40 8.31 -26.90
CA ALA A 108 -8.07 7.75 -26.65
C ALA A 108 -7.55 8.12 -25.26
N LEU A 109 -7.65 9.40 -24.89
CA LEU A 109 -7.22 9.88 -23.57
C LEU A 109 -8.10 9.31 -22.44
N TYR A 110 -9.42 9.25 -22.65
CA TYR A 110 -10.37 8.65 -21.74
C TYR A 110 -10.06 7.17 -21.53
N PHE A 111 -9.83 6.41 -22.59
CA PHE A 111 -9.41 5.00 -22.50
C PHE A 111 -8.11 4.88 -21.69
N CYS A 112 -7.09 5.68 -22.00
CA CYS A 112 -5.82 5.67 -21.24
C CYS A 112 -6.03 5.92 -19.75
N VAL A 113 -6.83 6.93 -19.39
CA VAL A 113 -7.12 7.25 -17.98
C VAL A 113 -7.89 6.11 -17.32
N VAL A 114 -8.97 5.63 -17.93
CA VAL A 114 -9.81 4.55 -17.38
C VAL A 114 -9.01 3.25 -17.19
N THR A 115 -8.11 2.92 -18.12
CA THR A 115 -7.23 1.75 -18.03
C THR A 115 -6.12 1.95 -17.01
N MET A 116 -5.43 3.10 -17.02
CA MET A 116 -4.35 3.40 -16.07
C MET A 116 -4.84 3.43 -14.62
N THR A 117 -6.05 3.96 -14.41
CA THR A 117 -6.70 4.03 -13.09
C THR A 117 -7.41 2.75 -12.70
N THR A 118 -7.27 1.69 -13.51
CA THR A 118 -7.86 0.36 -13.29
C THR A 118 -9.37 0.38 -13.07
N VAL A 119 -10.08 1.41 -13.55
CA VAL A 119 -11.54 1.46 -13.51
C VAL A 119 -12.11 0.49 -14.53
N GLY A 120 -11.68 0.59 -15.79
CA GLY A 120 -11.99 -0.41 -16.82
C GLY A 120 -13.47 -0.61 -17.15
N TYR A 121 -14.24 0.45 -17.46
CA TYR A 121 -15.67 0.33 -17.79
C TYR A 121 -16.00 -0.63 -18.95
N GLY A 122 -15.07 -0.86 -19.89
CA GLY A 122 -15.33 -1.71 -21.06
C GLY A 122 -16.30 -1.10 -22.08
N ASP A 123 -16.63 0.19 -21.96
CA ASP A 123 -17.40 0.95 -22.95
C ASP A 123 -16.58 1.28 -24.22
N LEU A 124 -15.25 1.25 -24.09
CA LEU A 124 -14.26 1.25 -25.16
C LEU A 124 -13.26 0.11 -24.92
N VAL A 125 -13.11 -0.79 -25.89
CA VAL A 125 -12.23 -1.96 -25.77
C VAL A 125 -11.45 -2.23 -27.06
N PRO A 126 -10.21 -2.76 -26.95
CA PRO A 126 -9.44 -3.15 -28.11
C PRO A 126 -10.06 -4.39 -28.77
N ALA A 127 -10.44 -4.27 -30.05
CA ALA A 127 -11.05 -5.36 -30.80
C ALA A 127 -10.01 -6.24 -31.51
N SER A 128 -8.92 -5.65 -32.03
CA SER A 128 -7.87 -6.38 -32.73
C SER A 128 -6.78 -6.93 -31.81
N ASP A 129 -6.09 -7.98 -32.24
CA ASP A 129 -5.00 -8.59 -31.48
C ASP A 129 -3.84 -7.63 -31.25
N ALA A 130 -3.51 -6.80 -32.24
CA ALA A 130 -2.49 -5.76 -32.10
C ALA A 130 -2.88 -4.71 -31.04
N ALA A 131 -4.15 -4.26 -31.02
CA ALA A 131 -4.63 -3.30 -30.02
C ALA A 131 -4.66 -3.91 -28.61
N LYS A 132 -4.97 -5.20 -28.49
CA LYS A 132 -4.91 -5.95 -27.21
C LYS A 132 -3.47 -6.06 -26.70
N LEU A 133 -2.51 -6.39 -27.56
CA LEU A 133 -1.08 -6.45 -27.18
C LEU A 133 -0.57 -5.07 -26.74
N LEU A 134 -0.96 -4.00 -27.46
CA LEU A 134 -0.65 -2.63 -27.07
C LEU A 134 -1.23 -2.29 -25.68
N ALA A 135 -2.49 -2.67 -25.42
CA ALA A 135 -3.13 -2.51 -24.12
C ALA A 135 -2.40 -3.26 -23.00
N CYS A 136 -1.98 -4.50 -23.25
CA CYS A 136 -1.18 -5.27 -22.29
C CYS A 136 0.11 -4.52 -21.92
N ALA A 137 0.88 -4.06 -22.93
CA ALA A 137 2.12 -3.32 -22.69
C ALA A 137 1.86 -2.00 -21.92
N PHE A 138 0.79 -1.28 -22.28
CA PHE A 138 0.40 -0.06 -21.60
C PHE A 138 0.07 -0.29 -20.12
N VAL A 139 -0.69 -1.33 -19.79
CA VAL A 139 -1.07 -1.65 -18.40
C VAL A 139 0.16 -1.97 -17.55
N PHE A 140 1.09 -2.81 -18.03
CA PHE A 140 2.30 -3.14 -17.27
C PHE A 140 3.18 -1.91 -17.00
N ALA A 141 3.36 -1.03 -18.00
CA ALA A 141 4.06 0.24 -17.80
C ALA A 141 3.30 1.15 -16.82
N GLY A 142 1.97 1.15 -16.87
CA GLY A 142 1.10 1.94 -16.01
C GLY A 142 1.28 1.63 -14.54
N VAL A 143 1.35 0.35 -14.16
CA VAL A 143 1.54 -0.06 -12.76
C VAL A 143 2.81 0.55 -12.15
N ALA A 144 3.92 0.54 -12.90
CA ALA A 144 5.18 1.12 -12.44
C ALA A 144 5.08 2.65 -12.28
N VAL A 145 4.51 3.34 -13.27
CA VAL A 145 4.38 4.81 -13.24
C VAL A 145 3.41 5.26 -12.15
N VAL A 146 2.23 4.64 -12.03
CA VAL A 146 1.22 4.97 -11.02
C VAL A 146 1.76 4.70 -9.61
N GLY A 147 2.47 3.58 -9.39
CA GLY A 147 3.06 3.28 -8.09
C GLY A 147 4.09 4.33 -7.64
N THR A 148 4.97 4.76 -8.55
CA THR A 148 5.95 5.82 -8.25
C THR A 148 5.27 7.17 -8.01
N PHE A 149 4.23 7.50 -8.77
CA PHE A 149 3.44 8.71 -8.57
C PHE A 149 2.75 8.73 -7.21
N LEU A 150 2.06 7.65 -6.84
CA LEU A 150 1.34 7.56 -5.59
C LEU A 150 2.26 7.68 -4.38
N SER A 151 3.43 7.03 -4.43
CA SER A 151 4.45 7.10 -3.39
C SER A 151 4.90 8.55 -3.15
N LYS A 152 5.15 9.29 -4.24
CA LYS A 152 5.59 10.69 -4.18
C LYS A 152 4.48 11.66 -3.82
N ALA A 153 3.24 11.38 -4.23
CA ALA A 153 2.07 12.14 -3.83
C ALA A 153 1.84 12.02 -2.32
N ALA A 154 2.01 10.81 -1.76
CA ALA A 154 1.91 10.58 -0.32
C ALA A 154 2.99 11.36 0.45
N ASP A 155 4.25 11.33 -0.01
CA ASP A 155 5.36 12.11 0.58
C ASP A 155 5.07 13.62 0.53
N TYR A 156 4.67 14.14 -0.64
CA TYR A 156 4.41 15.56 -0.85
C TYR A 156 3.28 16.09 0.06
N LEU A 157 2.19 15.32 0.20
CA LEU A 157 1.07 15.71 1.04
C LEU A 157 1.44 15.70 2.52
N VAL A 158 2.25 14.73 2.94
CA VAL A 158 2.81 14.72 4.30
C VAL A 158 3.62 16.00 4.51
N GLU A 159 4.59 16.28 3.66
CA GLU A 159 5.52 17.41 3.79
C GLU A 159 4.82 18.79 3.82
N LYS A 160 3.81 18.99 2.97
CA LYS A 160 3.00 20.24 2.95
C LYS A 160 2.22 20.45 4.23
N GLN A 161 1.67 19.38 4.81
CA GLN A 161 0.91 19.46 6.05
C GLN A 161 1.82 19.67 7.26
N GLU A 162 3.04 19.11 7.25
CA GLU A 162 4.02 19.34 8.32
C GLU A 162 4.50 20.79 8.32
N ALA A 163 4.72 21.41 7.15
CA ALA A 163 5.16 22.80 7.08
C ALA A 163 4.14 23.79 7.66
N LEU A 164 2.84 23.55 7.46
CA LEU A 164 1.77 24.37 8.03
C LEU A 164 1.59 24.13 9.53
N LEU A 165 1.61 22.85 9.96
CA LEU A 165 1.52 22.49 11.37
C LEU A 165 2.73 22.98 12.17
N PHE A 166 3.94 22.83 11.63
CA PHE A 166 5.17 23.28 12.26
C PHE A 166 5.18 24.81 12.45
N ARG A 167 4.66 25.57 11.48
CA ARG A 167 4.46 27.02 11.61
C ARG A 167 3.47 27.37 12.72
N ALA A 168 2.36 26.63 12.85
CA ALA A 168 1.39 26.84 13.92
C ALA A 168 1.95 26.48 15.32
N LEU A 169 2.73 25.40 15.44
CA LEU A 169 3.34 24.96 16.69
C LEU A 169 4.50 25.86 17.13
N HIS A 170 5.32 26.36 16.19
CA HIS A 170 6.42 27.26 16.54
C HIS A 170 5.94 28.63 17.05
N SER A 171 4.74 29.08 16.69
CA SER A 171 4.12 30.25 17.29
C SER A 171 3.88 30.09 18.81
N HIS A 172 3.82 28.86 19.32
CA HIS A 172 3.59 28.54 20.74
C HIS A 172 4.85 28.04 21.48
N ARG A 173 5.90 27.60 20.76
CA ARG A 173 7.08 26.94 21.38
C ARG A 173 8.14 27.89 21.95
N ASN A 174 8.12 29.18 21.62
CA ASN A 174 9.08 30.13 22.19
C ASN A 174 8.79 30.53 23.66
N GLY A 175 7.64 30.15 24.25
CA GLY A 175 7.27 30.55 25.62
C GLY A 175 7.74 29.63 26.76
N ASN A 176 7.85 28.31 26.57
CA ASN A 176 7.81 27.34 27.70
C ASN A 176 8.98 26.32 27.73
N LYS A 177 10.22 26.72 27.45
CA LYS A 177 11.32 25.77 27.16
C LYS A 177 11.94 24.97 28.32
N GLN A 178 11.54 25.11 29.60
CA GLN A 178 12.36 24.56 30.70
C GLN A 178 11.80 23.37 31.52
N GLN A 179 10.53 22.95 31.38
CA GLN A 179 9.92 22.05 32.39
C GLN A 179 9.77 20.56 32.01
N GLN A 180 9.86 20.13 30.75
CA GLN A 180 9.38 18.78 30.38
C GLN A 180 10.43 18.01 29.59
N ARG A 181 10.92 16.91 30.14
CA ARG A 181 11.78 15.94 29.41
C ARG A 181 11.21 14.51 29.45
N GLY A 182 10.31 14.21 30.40
CA GLY A 182 9.54 12.95 30.48
C GLY A 182 8.09 13.05 29.94
N GLY A 183 7.48 14.23 30.02
CA GLY A 183 6.19 14.52 29.37
C GLY A 183 6.29 14.69 27.86
N GLU A 184 7.48 15.06 27.35
CA GLU A 184 7.72 15.28 25.93
C GLU A 184 7.44 14.05 25.08
N ALA A 185 7.88 12.85 25.48
CA ALA A 185 7.63 11.64 24.69
C ALA A 185 6.13 11.29 24.59
N ARG A 186 5.37 11.50 25.68
CA ARG A 186 3.91 11.28 25.68
C ARG A 186 3.18 12.36 24.89
N MET A 187 3.64 13.61 24.98
CA MET A 187 3.06 14.75 24.28
C MET A 187 3.38 14.75 22.77
N LEU A 188 4.58 14.29 22.38
CA LEU A 188 4.96 14.05 20.99
C LEU A 188 4.09 12.95 20.37
N ARG A 189 3.88 11.83 21.06
CA ARG A 189 2.98 10.75 20.61
C ARG A 189 1.53 11.21 20.48
N ALA A 190 1.01 11.98 21.45
CA ALA A 190 -0.33 12.55 21.37
C ALA A 190 -0.49 13.53 20.19
N MET A 191 0.55 14.32 19.92
CA MET A 191 0.59 15.25 18.77
C MET A 191 0.67 14.50 17.43
N GLU A 192 1.46 13.42 17.36
CA GLU A 192 1.54 12.54 16.19
C GLU A 192 0.19 11.87 15.89
N MET A 193 -0.49 11.33 16.91
CA MET A 193 -1.80 10.70 16.75
C MET A 193 -2.88 11.68 16.26
N ASN A 194 -2.91 12.91 16.79
CA ASN A 194 -3.83 13.95 16.32
C ASN A 194 -3.55 14.38 14.87
N LYS A 195 -2.27 14.38 14.48
CA LYS A 195 -1.86 14.68 13.10
C LYS A 195 -2.30 13.58 12.15
N VAL A 196 -2.17 12.30 12.50
CA VAL A 196 -2.64 11.18 11.68
C VAL A 196 -4.15 11.26 11.48
N ARG A 197 -4.92 11.50 12.56
CA ARG A 197 -6.39 11.66 12.49
C ARG A 197 -6.83 12.84 11.63
N TYR A 198 -6.18 14.01 11.74
CA TYR A 198 -6.50 15.17 10.90
C TYR A 198 -6.21 14.89 9.41
N LYS A 199 -5.12 14.17 9.11
CA LYS A 199 -4.79 13.73 7.75
C LYS A 199 -5.84 12.79 7.17
N LEU A 200 -6.29 11.83 7.98
CA LEU A 200 -7.36 10.90 7.62
C LEU A 200 -8.69 11.63 7.38
N TYR A 201 -9.06 12.55 8.27
CA TYR A 201 -10.27 13.38 8.11
C TYR A 201 -10.23 14.21 6.83
N THR A 202 -9.09 14.88 6.56
CA THR A 202 -8.91 15.67 5.32
C THR A 202 -9.08 14.80 4.07
N ALA A 203 -8.50 13.59 4.06
CA ALA A 203 -8.66 12.66 2.94
C ALA A 203 -10.12 12.17 2.78
N GLY A 204 -10.81 11.89 3.90
CA GLY A 204 -12.23 11.53 3.89
C GLY A 204 -13.14 12.63 3.35
N VAL A 205 -12.90 13.90 3.72
CA VAL A 205 -13.65 15.04 3.18
C VAL A 205 -13.43 15.19 1.67
N LEU A 206 -12.19 15.05 1.20
CA LEU A 206 -11.88 15.09 -0.23
C LEU A 206 -12.56 13.94 -0.99
N LEU A 207 -12.65 12.76 -0.40
CA LEU A 207 -13.34 11.61 -0.97
C LEU A 207 -14.85 11.86 -1.09
N VAL A 208 -15.49 12.42 -0.06
CA VAL A 208 -16.92 12.78 -0.12
C VAL A 208 -17.15 13.85 -1.18
N ALA A 209 -16.26 14.85 -1.29
CA ALA A 209 -16.35 15.89 -2.30
C ALA A 209 -16.17 15.34 -3.73
N SER A 210 -15.28 14.37 -3.95
CA SER A 210 -15.11 13.73 -5.26
C SER A 210 -16.35 12.92 -5.65
N VAL A 211 -16.95 12.19 -4.71
CA VAL A 211 -18.21 11.45 -4.93
C VAL A 211 -19.38 12.41 -5.24
N ALA A 212 -19.52 13.48 -4.46
CA ALA A 212 -20.59 14.47 -4.68
C ALA A 212 -20.45 15.16 -6.04
N SER A 213 -19.24 15.62 -6.40
CA SER A 213 -18.98 16.27 -7.68
C SER A 213 -19.24 15.35 -8.88
N GLY A 214 -18.79 14.09 -8.83
CA GLY A 214 -19.11 13.09 -9.84
C GLY A 214 -20.62 12.90 -9.99
N THR A 215 -21.33 12.71 -8.88
CA THR A 215 -22.78 12.42 -8.89
C THR A 215 -23.58 13.57 -9.51
N VAL A 216 -23.24 14.81 -9.18
CA VAL A 216 -23.89 16.00 -9.75
C VAL A 216 -23.67 16.08 -11.26
N VAL A 217 -22.45 15.80 -11.73
CA VAL A 217 -22.14 15.84 -13.17
C VAL A 217 -22.85 14.73 -13.93
N LEU A 218 -22.84 13.48 -13.46
CA LEU A 218 -23.59 12.40 -14.13
C LEU A 218 -25.10 12.67 -14.14
N TRP A 219 -25.65 13.23 -13.07
CA TRP A 219 -27.07 13.57 -13.02
C TRP A 219 -27.44 14.69 -14.00
N LYS A 220 -26.62 15.73 -14.10
CA LYS A 220 -26.93 16.94 -14.90
C LYS A 220 -26.49 16.85 -16.35
N VAL A 221 -25.33 16.26 -16.63
CA VAL A 221 -24.71 16.21 -17.96
C VAL A 221 -25.12 14.96 -18.72
N GLU A 222 -25.07 13.79 -18.07
CA GLU A 222 -25.47 12.52 -18.69
C GLU A 222 -26.98 12.23 -18.53
N GLY A 223 -27.70 13.03 -17.75
CA GLY A 223 -29.14 12.86 -17.53
C GLY A 223 -29.51 11.57 -16.78
N MET A 224 -28.56 10.95 -16.09
CA MET A 224 -28.80 9.70 -15.35
C MET A 224 -29.71 9.94 -14.14
N ARG A 225 -30.49 8.94 -13.73
CA ARG A 225 -31.17 8.99 -12.42
C ARG A 225 -30.11 9.17 -11.32
N TRP A 226 -30.45 9.92 -10.26
CA TRP A 226 -29.50 10.23 -9.18
C TRP A 226 -28.92 8.98 -8.50
N VAL A 227 -29.70 7.89 -8.40
CA VAL A 227 -29.24 6.60 -7.86
C VAL A 227 -28.20 5.96 -8.78
N ASP A 228 -28.46 5.93 -10.09
CA ASP A 228 -27.55 5.35 -11.07
C ASP A 228 -26.25 6.17 -11.18
N ALA A 229 -26.36 7.49 -11.07
CA ALA A 229 -25.23 8.39 -11.01
C ALA A 229 -24.35 8.12 -9.79
N LEU A 230 -24.95 8.01 -8.60
CA LEU A 230 -24.23 7.68 -7.37
C LEU A 230 -23.59 6.29 -7.45
N TYR A 231 -24.33 5.30 -7.95
CA TYR A 231 -23.85 3.94 -8.16
C TYR A 231 -22.62 3.90 -9.08
N CYS A 232 -22.71 4.55 -10.25
CA CYS A 232 -21.60 4.65 -11.21
C CYS A 232 -20.39 5.35 -10.57
N VAL A 233 -20.61 6.45 -9.85
CA VAL A 233 -19.53 7.21 -9.20
C VAL A 233 -18.84 6.39 -8.12
N CYS A 234 -19.60 5.70 -7.25
CA CYS A 234 -19.04 4.80 -6.26
C CYS A 234 -18.19 3.71 -6.94
N ALA A 235 -18.74 3.04 -7.96
CA ALA A 235 -18.02 2.01 -8.72
C ALA A 235 -16.76 2.55 -9.40
N THR A 236 -16.74 3.82 -9.78
CA THR A 236 -15.56 4.47 -10.40
C THR A 236 -14.50 4.81 -9.37
N VAL A 237 -14.90 5.46 -8.28
CA VAL A 237 -14.01 5.93 -7.21
C VAL A 237 -13.34 4.75 -6.53
N THR A 238 -14.05 3.64 -6.35
CA THR A 238 -13.48 2.38 -5.83
C THR A 238 -12.82 1.51 -6.89
N THR A 239 -12.68 1.99 -8.13
CA THR A 239 -12.08 1.28 -9.27
C THR A 239 -12.69 -0.11 -9.52
N LEU A 240 -14.00 -0.29 -9.28
CA LEU A 240 -14.75 -1.49 -9.63
C LEU A 240 -15.14 -1.51 -11.11
N GLY A 241 -15.67 -0.37 -11.60
CA GLY A 241 -16.00 -0.13 -13.00
C GLY A 241 -16.83 -1.22 -13.70
N TYR A 242 -18.02 -1.52 -13.19
CA TYR A 242 -18.90 -2.56 -13.76
C TYR A 242 -19.25 -2.40 -15.25
N GLY A 243 -19.22 -1.16 -15.77
CA GLY A 243 -19.38 -0.90 -17.20
C GLY A 243 -20.83 -0.84 -17.71
N ASP A 244 -21.81 -1.11 -16.85
CA ASP A 244 -23.23 -1.00 -17.15
C ASP A 244 -23.70 0.47 -17.29
N ARG A 245 -23.00 1.39 -16.61
CA ARG A 245 -23.10 2.84 -16.77
C ARG A 245 -21.71 3.44 -16.93
N SER A 246 -21.58 4.39 -17.86
CA SER A 246 -20.32 5.12 -18.07
C SER A 246 -20.58 6.50 -18.67
N PHE A 247 -19.51 7.27 -18.89
CA PHE A 247 -19.57 8.58 -19.53
C PHE A 247 -19.72 8.44 -21.04
N THR A 248 -20.89 8.76 -21.56
CA THR A 248 -21.21 8.59 -22.98
C THR A 248 -21.16 9.90 -23.75
N SER A 249 -21.42 11.03 -23.09
CA SER A 249 -21.35 12.34 -23.73
C SER A 249 -19.91 12.84 -23.85
N SER A 250 -19.64 13.68 -24.87
CA SER A 250 -18.33 14.31 -25.04
C SER A 250 -17.94 15.15 -23.82
N ALA A 251 -18.90 15.88 -23.24
CA ALA A 251 -18.66 16.70 -22.05
C ALA A 251 -18.37 15.84 -20.81
N GLY A 252 -19.13 14.75 -20.64
CA GLY A 252 -18.92 13.80 -19.56
C GLY A 252 -17.57 13.12 -19.64
N ARG A 253 -17.13 12.69 -20.82
CA ARG A 253 -15.79 12.10 -21.02
C ARG A 253 -14.67 13.09 -20.72
N ALA A 254 -14.80 14.34 -21.13
CA ALA A 254 -13.83 15.40 -20.81
C ALA A 254 -13.72 15.62 -19.30
N PHE A 255 -14.86 15.67 -18.61
CA PHE A 255 -14.90 15.72 -17.15
C PHE A 255 -14.24 14.47 -16.53
N ALA A 256 -14.60 13.28 -17.02
CA ALA A 256 -14.13 12.00 -16.48
C ALA A 256 -12.60 11.89 -16.53
N VAL A 257 -11.95 12.31 -17.61
CA VAL A 257 -10.48 12.30 -17.73
C VAL A 257 -9.81 13.01 -16.56
N ALA A 258 -10.26 14.21 -16.22
CA ALA A 258 -9.69 14.98 -15.11
C ALA A 258 -10.15 14.42 -13.75
N TRP A 259 -11.45 14.16 -13.61
CA TRP A 259 -12.06 13.78 -12.34
C TRP A 259 -11.64 12.39 -11.86
N ILE A 260 -11.55 11.39 -12.75
CA ILE A 260 -11.10 10.02 -12.40
C ILE A 260 -9.64 10.06 -11.97
N THR A 261 -8.79 10.83 -12.67
CA THR A 261 -7.37 10.98 -12.30
C THR A 261 -7.22 11.57 -10.89
N VAL A 262 -7.99 12.61 -10.55
CA VAL A 262 -7.95 13.21 -9.20
C VAL A 262 -8.54 12.26 -8.15
N SER A 263 -9.69 11.64 -8.46
CA SER A 263 -10.41 10.79 -7.52
C SER A 263 -9.61 9.54 -7.13
N THR A 264 -8.92 8.92 -8.08
CA THR A 264 -8.08 7.74 -7.82
C THR A 264 -6.90 8.07 -6.91
N VAL A 265 -6.28 9.25 -7.07
CA VAL A 265 -5.25 9.74 -6.15
C VAL A 265 -5.82 9.94 -4.76
N VAL A 266 -6.98 10.59 -4.63
CA VAL A 266 -7.65 10.81 -3.33
C VAL A 266 -7.96 9.49 -2.62
N VAL A 267 -8.50 8.51 -3.33
CA VAL A 267 -8.85 7.19 -2.78
C VAL A 267 -7.61 6.43 -2.35
N ALA A 268 -6.58 6.38 -3.20
CA ALA A 268 -5.35 5.70 -2.89
C ALA A 268 -4.66 6.32 -1.66
N LEU A 269 -4.70 7.65 -1.53
CA LEU A 269 -4.21 8.34 -0.34
C LEU A 269 -5.07 8.05 0.89
N PHE A 270 -6.40 7.99 0.75
CA PHE A 270 -7.29 7.63 1.86
C PHE A 270 -6.93 6.26 2.43
N PHE A 271 -6.77 5.24 1.58
CA PHE A 271 -6.36 3.90 2.02
C PHE A 271 -4.97 3.89 2.67
N LEU A 272 -3.99 4.58 2.07
CA LEU A 272 -2.64 4.69 2.66
C LEU A 272 -2.66 5.40 4.03
N LYS A 273 -3.56 6.36 4.24
CA LYS A 273 -3.71 7.03 5.54
C LYS A 273 -4.48 6.20 6.55
N LEU A 274 -5.43 5.39 6.09
CA LEU A 274 -6.21 4.49 6.94
C LEU A 274 -5.33 3.36 7.50
N ASP A 275 -4.46 2.79 6.67
CA ASP A 275 -3.48 1.79 7.10
C ASP A 275 -2.48 2.37 8.13
N ALA A 276 -2.03 3.61 7.90
CA ALA A 276 -1.16 4.31 8.83
C ALA A 276 -1.82 4.60 10.20
N ASP A 277 -3.13 4.88 10.23
CA ASP A 277 -3.90 5.07 11.46
C ASP A 277 -4.03 3.74 12.24
N HIS A 278 -4.36 2.65 11.54
CA HIS A 278 -4.48 1.33 12.17
C HIS A 278 -3.13 0.85 12.74
N SER A 279 -2.05 0.99 11.98
CA SER A 279 -0.69 0.67 12.44
C SER A 279 -0.24 1.53 13.63
N GLY A 280 -0.72 2.78 13.72
CA GLY A 280 -0.44 3.68 14.85
C GLY A 280 -1.17 3.29 16.15
N THR A 281 -2.31 2.61 16.06
CA THR A 281 -3.08 2.15 17.23
C THR A 281 -2.51 0.91 17.92
N LEU A 282 -1.76 0.08 17.20
CA LEU A 282 -1.05 -1.10 17.73
C LEU A 282 0.30 -0.70 18.36
N SER A 283 0.28 0.06 19.46
CA SER A 283 1.49 0.44 20.21
C SER A 283 1.80 -0.60 21.32
N PRO A 284 3.08 -0.78 21.74
CA PRO A 284 3.58 -1.94 22.50
C PRO A 284 2.95 -2.24 23.86
N SER A 285 2.05 -1.40 24.36
CA SER A 285 1.30 -1.65 25.59
C SER A 285 0.46 -2.93 25.51
N ASP A 286 -0.07 -3.27 24.33
CA ASP A 286 -0.84 -4.51 24.14
C ASP A 286 0.07 -5.75 24.03
N LEU A 287 1.33 -5.56 23.63
CA LEU A 287 2.37 -6.60 23.60
C LEU A 287 3.02 -6.82 24.98
N ALA A 288 2.95 -5.84 25.89
CA ALA A 288 3.47 -5.94 27.25
C ALA A 288 2.53 -6.67 28.22
N VAL A 289 1.24 -6.77 27.91
CA VAL A 289 0.25 -7.49 28.72
C VAL A 289 0.29 -9.01 28.47
N ALA A 290 0.97 -9.46 27.41
CA ALA A 290 1.08 -10.87 27.04
C ALA A 290 2.34 -11.59 27.59
N GLN A 291 3.04 -11.02 28.58
CA GLN A 291 4.11 -11.72 29.29
C GLN A 291 3.53 -12.36 30.57
N PRO A 292 3.55 -13.70 30.72
CA PRO A 292 3.12 -14.35 31.95
C PRO A 292 3.99 -13.89 33.13
N PRO A 293 3.43 -13.81 34.35
CA PRO A 293 4.18 -13.35 35.51
C PRO A 293 5.38 -14.28 35.77
N PRO A 294 6.53 -13.75 36.22
CA PRO A 294 7.66 -14.60 36.58
C PRO A 294 7.27 -15.46 37.79
N ASP A 295 7.41 -16.78 37.63
CA ASP A 295 7.25 -17.77 38.70
C ASP A 295 8.14 -17.36 39.88
N ARG A 296 7.51 -17.19 41.04
CA ARG A 296 8.17 -17.02 42.34
C ARG A 296 8.38 -18.36 43.00
#